data_AF-A0A962CG16-F1
#
_entry.id   AF-A0A962CG16-F1
#
_cell.length_a   1.000
_cell.length_b   1.000
_cell.length_c   1.000
_cell.angle_alpha   90.00
_cell.angle_beta   90.00
_cell.angle_gamma   90.00
#
_symmetry.space_group_name_H-M   'P 1'
#
loop_
_entity.id
_entity.type
_entity.pdbx_description
1 polymer ?
#
loop_
_entity_poly.entity_id
_entity_poly.type
_entity_poly.pdbx_seq_one_letter_code
_entity_poly.pdbx_strand_id
1 'polypeptide(L)'
;MTATIQSRAAALILDAFLDYNARFSDITRRAKRRFERRDWKYVRVDAHARIDLYDVCLRETLGRLELLLEERVRSRQIWASMRGEFELLIGPMLDRELPKTFFNSLSRRYFHTTGVAADIEFVALDQEPTAGIEDAVDLHRYSAADGLDAVCERIL
;
A
#
# COMPACT_ATOMS: atom_id res chain seq x y z
N MET A 1 14.12 -25.60 -3.29
CA MET A 1 14.87 -24.66 -2.43
C MET A 1 14.04 -24.37 -1.21
N THR A 2 14.56 -24.61 -0.01
CA THR A 2 13.92 -24.22 1.25
C THR A 2 13.87 -22.69 1.34
N ALA A 3 12.70 -22.12 1.62
CA ALA A 3 12.55 -20.68 1.79
C ALA A 3 13.42 -20.19 2.95
N THR A 4 14.24 -19.17 2.71
CA THR A 4 15.05 -18.52 3.76
C THR A 4 14.13 -17.80 4.74
N ILE A 5 14.64 -17.45 5.93
CA ILE A 5 13.81 -16.70 6.87
C ILE A 5 13.52 -15.27 6.38
N GLN A 6 14.43 -14.70 5.60
CA GLN A 6 14.29 -13.41 4.96
C GLN A 6 13.18 -13.44 3.91
N SER A 7 13.10 -14.48 3.08
CA SER A 7 12.03 -14.61 2.09
C SER A 7 10.67 -14.84 2.75
N ARG A 8 10.63 -15.60 3.85
CA ARG A 8 9.41 -15.74 4.68
C ARG A 8 8.97 -14.42 5.30
N ALA A 9 9.91 -13.61 5.80
CA ALA A 9 9.60 -12.31 6.38
C ALA A 9 9.16 -11.30 5.30
N ALA A 10 9.77 -11.32 4.11
CA ALA A 10 9.33 -10.52 2.98
C ALA A 10 7.91 -10.90 2.52
N ALA A 11 7.61 -12.20 2.40
CA ALA A 11 6.27 -12.67 2.09
C ALA A 11 5.25 -12.23 3.16
N LEU A 12 5.62 -12.30 4.44
CA LEU A 12 4.77 -11.82 5.54
C LEU A 12 4.44 -10.32 5.41
N ILE A 13 5.42 -9.48 5.05
CA ILE A 13 5.18 -8.05 4.83
C ILE A 13 4.23 -7.84 3.65
N LEU A 14 4.40 -8.60 2.56
CA LEU A 14 3.54 -8.48 1.39
C LEU A 14 2.11 -8.90 1.70
N ASP A 15 1.94 -10.03 2.38
CA ASP A 15 0.62 -10.51 2.83
C ASP A 15 -0.07 -9.48 3.73
N ALA A 16 0.68 -8.85 4.64
CA ALA A 16 0.14 -7.81 5.51
C ALA A 16 -0.24 -6.53 4.75
N PHE A 17 0.53 -6.14 3.73
CA PHE A 17 0.17 -5.04 2.85
C PHE A 17 -1.11 -5.36 2.05
N LEU A 18 -1.24 -6.58 1.51
CA LEU A 18 -2.42 -7.01 0.78
C LEU A 18 -3.67 -7.04 1.67
N ASP A 19 -3.54 -7.51 2.92
CA ASP A 19 -4.62 -7.45 3.92
C ASP A 19 -5.03 -6.00 4.23
N TYR A 20 -4.04 -5.13 4.49
CA TYR A 20 -4.27 -3.70 4.68
C TYR A 20 -5.05 -3.10 3.49
N ASN A 21 -4.59 -3.36 2.27
CA ASN A 21 -5.19 -2.81 1.06
C ASN A 21 -6.63 -3.32 0.84
N ALA A 22 -6.88 -4.59 1.13
CA ALA A 22 -8.22 -5.18 1.09
C ALA A 22 -9.15 -4.53 2.11
N ARG A 23 -8.71 -4.40 3.37
CA ARG A 23 -9.47 -3.75 4.45
C ARG A 23 -9.75 -2.27 4.15
N PHE A 24 -8.77 -1.56 3.62
CA PHE A 24 -8.91 -0.17 3.20
C PHE A 24 -9.94 -0.04 2.06
N SER A 25 -9.90 -0.94 1.09
CA SER A 25 -10.85 -1.01 -0.02
C SER A 25 -12.27 -1.30 0.46
N ASP A 26 -12.43 -2.19 1.43
CA ASP A 26 -13.73 -2.52 2.02
C ASP A 26 -14.36 -1.35 2.77
N ILE A 27 -13.57 -0.53 3.47
CA ILE A 27 -14.09 0.70 4.07
C ILE A 27 -14.46 1.71 2.98
N THR A 28 -13.60 1.87 1.97
CA THR A 28 -13.82 2.81 0.86
C THR A 28 -15.09 2.48 0.07
N ARG A 29 -15.38 1.20 -0.18
CA ARG A 29 -16.56 0.74 -0.92
C ARG A 29 -17.89 1.13 -0.24
N ARG A 30 -17.89 1.42 1.07
CA ARG A 30 -19.09 1.85 1.81
C ARG A 30 -19.52 3.26 1.44
N ALA A 31 -18.62 4.09 0.91
CA ALA A 31 -18.84 5.51 0.65
C ALA A 31 -20.10 5.75 -0.19
N LYS A 32 -20.28 5.01 -1.30
CA LYS A 32 -21.47 5.12 -2.18
C LYS A 32 -22.77 4.97 -1.40
N ARG A 33 -22.92 3.86 -0.67
CA ARG A 33 -24.13 3.56 0.11
C ARG A 33 -24.38 4.61 1.20
N ARG A 34 -23.32 5.09 1.86
CA ARG A 34 -23.43 6.11 2.91
C ARG A 34 -23.87 7.45 2.35
N PHE A 35 -23.35 7.84 1.19
CA PHE A 35 -23.76 9.03 0.47
C PHE A 35 -25.23 8.97 0.04
N GLU A 36 -25.64 7.88 -0.63
CA GLU A 36 -27.03 7.67 -1.09
C GLU A 36 -28.05 7.72 0.06
N ARG A 37 -27.66 7.24 1.25
CA ARG A 37 -28.49 7.25 2.46
C ARG A 37 -28.37 8.52 3.30
N ARG A 38 -27.50 9.46 2.91
CA ARG A 38 -27.19 10.70 3.68
C ARG A 38 -26.68 10.40 5.10
N ASP A 39 -25.97 9.29 5.28
CA ASP A 39 -25.41 8.82 6.54
C ASP A 39 -24.13 9.59 6.93
N TRP A 40 -24.17 10.92 7.00
CA TRP A 40 -22.98 11.77 7.14
C TRP A 40 -22.12 11.47 8.37
N LYS A 41 -22.77 11.12 9.48
CA LYS A 41 -22.08 10.68 10.71
C LYS A 41 -21.16 9.49 10.42
N TYR A 42 -21.63 8.52 9.64
CA TYR A 42 -20.87 7.31 9.34
C TYR A 42 -19.83 7.52 8.24
N VAL A 43 -20.01 8.49 7.33
CA VAL A 43 -18.93 8.93 6.43
C VAL A 43 -17.72 9.40 7.22
N ARG A 44 -17.92 10.20 8.28
CA ARG A 44 -16.83 10.65 9.16
C ARG A 44 -16.19 9.49 9.92
N VAL A 45 -16.99 8.54 10.40
CA VAL A 45 -16.47 7.33 11.08
C VAL A 45 -15.61 6.49 10.13
N ASP A 46 -16.09 6.23 8.91
CA ASP A 46 -15.35 5.45 7.91
C ASP A 46 -14.05 6.18 7.48
N ALA A 47 -14.06 7.51 7.40
CA ALA A 47 -12.85 8.30 7.10
C ALA A 47 -11.79 8.15 8.21
N HIS A 48 -12.19 8.27 9.48
CA HIS A 48 -11.27 8.07 10.60
C HIS A 48 -10.73 6.63 10.63
N ALA A 49 -11.62 5.64 10.44
CA ALA A 49 -11.23 4.24 10.40
C ALA A 49 -10.19 3.94 9.30
N ARG A 50 -10.28 4.59 8.12
CA ARG A 50 -9.29 4.44 7.05
C ARG A 50 -7.92 5.02 7.43
N ILE A 51 -7.89 6.15 8.12
CA ILE A 51 -6.64 6.80 8.56
C ILE A 51 -5.97 5.91 9.63
N ASP A 52 -6.74 5.48 10.63
CA ASP A 52 -6.22 4.69 11.76
C ASP A 52 -5.78 3.27 11.33
N LEU A 53 -6.39 2.72 10.28
CA LEU A 53 -6.13 1.36 9.80
C LEU A 53 -4.65 1.13 9.47
N TYR A 54 -3.97 2.12 8.88
CA TYR A 54 -2.56 1.99 8.50
C TYR A 54 -1.68 1.70 9.72
N ASP A 55 -1.85 2.49 10.79
CA ASP A 55 -1.11 2.33 12.03
C ASP A 55 -1.41 1.02 12.76
N VAL A 56 -2.64 0.52 12.66
CA VAL A 56 -3.03 -0.80 13.18
C VAL A 56 -2.26 -1.90 12.44
N CYS A 57 -2.32 -1.91 11.10
CA CYS A 57 -1.66 -2.91 10.28
C CYS A 57 -0.13 -2.88 10.44
N LEU A 58 0.49 -1.70 10.55
CA LEU A 58 1.93 -1.60 10.82
C LEU A 58 2.32 -2.25 12.15
N ARG A 59 1.58 -1.97 13.23
CA ARG A 59 1.87 -2.56 14.56
C ARG A 59 1.67 -4.08 14.56
N GLU A 60 0.59 -4.57 13.95
CA GLU A 60 0.33 -6.00 13.80
C GLU A 60 1.46 -6.68 13.03
N THR A 61 1.90 -6.07 11.92
CA THR A 61 2.99 -6.60 11.08
C THR A 61 4.31 -6.63 11.83
N LEU A 62 4.68 -5.56 12.53
CA LEU A 62 5.90 -5.52 13.34
C LEU A 62 5.90 -6.59 14.42
N GLY A 63 4.78 -6.77 15.14
CA GLY A 63 4.66 -7.84 16.14
C GLY A 63 4.83 -9.24 15.53
N ARG A 64 4.29 -9.48 14.33
CA ARG A 64 4.48 -10.76 13.61
C ARG A 64 5.92 -10.94 13.12
N LEU A 65 6.60 -9.87 12.71
CA LEU A 65 8.02 -9.91 12.34
C LEU A 65 8.92 -10.20 13.55
N GLU A 66 8.63 -9.59 14.70
CA GLU A 66 9.34 -9.85 15.96
C GLU A 66 9.22 -11.32 16.37
N LEU A 67 8.04 -11.91 16.25
CA LEU A 67 7.84 -13.35 16.52
C LEU A 67 8.58 -14.25 15.52
N LEU A 68 8.64 -13.87 14.24
CA LEU A 68 9.28 -14.68 13.21
C LEU A 68 10.81 -14.61 13.27
N LEU A 69 11.36 -13.42 13.49
CA LEU A 69 12.79 -13.14 13.40
C LEU A 69 13.48 -13.15 14.76
N GLU A 70 12.74 -13.01 15.85
CA GLU A 70 13.28 -12.86 17.21
C GLU A 70 14.30 -11.70 17.24
N GLU A 71 15.44 -11.88 17.90
CA GLU A 71 16.53 -10.91 17.99
C GLU A 71 17.04 -10.41 16.63
N ARG A 72 16.88 -11.20 15.56
CA ARG A 72 17.38 -10.86 14.22
C ARG A 72 16.65 -9.69 13.59
N VAL A 73 15.43 -9.35 14.05
CA VAL A 73 14.70 -8.17 13.58
C VAL A 73 15.43 -6.86 13.89
N ARG A 74 16.35 -6.85 14.86
CA ARG A 74 17.24 -5.71 15.17
C ARG A 74 18.34 -5.48 14.14
N SER A 75 18.62 -6.45 13.27
CA SER A 75 19.73 -6.39 12.33
C SER A 75 19.35 -5.66 11.04
N ARG A 76 20.01 -4.53 10.76
CA ARG A 76 19.88 -3.83 9.47
C ARG A 76 20.22 -4.72 8.28
N GLN A 77 21.17 -5.66 8.44
CA GLN A 77 21.50 -6.62 7.39
C GLN A 77 20.32 -7.54 7.06
N ILE A 78 19.54 -7.95 8.06
CA ILE A 78 18.32 -8.74 7.86
C ILE A 78 17.27 -7.93 7.10
N TRP A 79 17.07 -6.66 7.47
CA TRP A 79 16.18 -5.76 6.74
C TRP A 79 16.61 -5.52 5.30
N ALA A 80 17.91 -5.33 5.04
CA ALA A 80 18.45 -5.17 3.70
C ALA A 80 18.22 -6.43 2.84
N SER A 81 18.46 -7.62 3.40
CA SER A 81 18.18 -8.88 2.70
C SER A 81 16.68 -9.10 2.48
N MET A 82 15.83 -8.81 3.47
CA MET A 82 14.38 -8.86 3.31
C MET A 82 13.88 -7.90 2.23
N ARG A 83 14.44 -6.69 2.16
CA ARG A 83 14.12 -5.70 1.11
C ARG A 83 14.40 -6.26 -0.28
N GLY A 84 15.53 -6.94 -0.46
CA GLY A 84 15.88 -7.60 -1.72
C GLY A 84 14.89 -8.70 -2.11
N GLU A 85 14.53 -9.58 -1.18
CA GLU A 85 13.49 -10.60 -1.40
C GLU A 85 12.12 -9.98 -1.70
N PHE A 86 11.79 -8.89 -1.00
CA PHE A 86 10.54 -8.16 -1.18
C PHE A 86 10.43 -7.50 -2.57
N GLU A 87 11.51 -6.90 -3.07
CA GLU A 87 11.57 -6.32 -4.42
C GLU A 87 11.25 -7.35 -5.50
N LEU A 88 11.77 -8.58 -5.35
CA LEU A 88 11.48 -9.68 -6.28
C LEU A 88 10.00 -10.08 -6.25
N LEU A 89 9.37 -10.10 -5.07
CA LEU A 89 7.97 -10.47 -4.90
C LEU A 89 7.01 -9.45 -5.54
N ILE A 90 7.31 -8.16 -5.40
CA ILE A 90 6.45 -7.08 -5.90
C ILE A 90 6.74 -6.70 -7.36
N GLY A 91 7.84 -7.20 -7.93
CA GLY A 91 8.27 -6.88 -9.29
C GLY A 91 7.17 -6.96 -10.36
N PRO A 92 6.30 -7.99 -10.35
CA PRO A 92 5.19 -8.12 -11.30
C PRO A 92 3.97 -7.21 -11.03
N MET A 93 3.92 -6.50 -9.90
CA MET A 93 2.77 -5.66 -9.53
C MET A 93 2.82 -4.30 -10.23
N LEU A 94 1.68 -3.84 -10.78
CA LEU A 94 1.55 -2.51 -11.36
C LEU A 94 1.80 -1.42 -10.31
N ASP A 95 1.14 -1.52 -9.16
CA ASP A 95 1.18 -0.52 -8.09
C ASP A 95 2.27 -0.82 -7.04
N ARG A 96 3.43 -1.33 -7.46
CA ARG A 96 4.51 -1.78 -6.56
C ARG A 96 5.11 -0.70 -5.65
N GLU A 97 4.86 0.58 -5.93
CA GLU A 97 5.31 1.69 -5.06
C GLU A 97 4.55 1.75 -3.72
N LEU A 98 3.31 1.28 -3.67
CA LEU A 98 2.53 1.20 -2.43
C LEU A 98 3.12 0.18 -1.44
N PRO A 99 3.39 -1.09 -1.81
CA PRO A 99 4.04 -2.02 -0.90
C PRO A 99 5.46 -1.58 -0.51
N LYS A 100 6.23 -0.89 -1.38
CA LYS A 100 7.53 -0.30 -1.00
C LYS A 100 7.38 0.74 0.12
N THR A 101 6.37 1.60 0.01
CA THR A 101 6.06 2.61 1.03
C THR A 101 5.65 1.95 2.36
N PHE A 102 4.89 0.87 2.31
CA PHE A 102 4.53 0.07 3.48
C PHE A 102 5.76 -0.54 4.15
N PHE A 103 6.67 -1.14 3.36
CA PHE A 103 7.94 -1.66 3.86
C PHE A 103 8.78 -0.57 4.55
N ASN A 104 8.94 0.59 3.93
CA ASN A 104 9.66 1.73 4.50
C ASN A 104 9.02 2.21 5.81
N SER A 105 7.70 2.18 5.91
CA SER A 105 6.99 2.58 7.13
C SER A 105 7.29 1.63 8.28
N LEU A 106 7.39 0.32 8.02
CA LEU A 106 7.79 -0.67 9.02
C LEU A 106 9.23 -0.43 9.49
N SER A 107 10.18 -0.29 8.55
CA SER A 107 11.60 -0.11 8.90
C SER A 107 11.82 1.19 9.67
N ARG A 108 11.22 2.31 9.22
CA ARG A 108 11.30 3.61 9.90
C ARG A 108 10.72 3.57 11.31
N ARG A 109 9.57 2.92 11.47
CA ARG A 109 8.93 2.79 12.79
C ARG A 109 9.76 1.92 13.73
N TYR A 110 10.39 0.88 13.23
CA TYR A 110 11.23 -0.02 14.01
C TYR A 110 12.56 0.62 14.43
N PHE A 111 13.27 1.26 13.49
CA PHE A 111 14.58 1.86 13.75
C PHE A 111 14.54 3.30 14.25
N HIS A 112 13.35 3.91 14.34
CA HIS A 112 13.19 5.34 14.63
C HIS A 112 14.02 6.22 13.68
N THR A 113 14.07 5.85 12.41
CA THR A 113 14.93 6.50 11.41
C THR A 113 14.62 7.99 11.30
N THR A 114 15.64 8.82 11.49
CA THR A 114 15.61 10.24 11.13
C THR A 114 16.37 10.43 9.82
N GLY A 115 15.82 11.20 8.88
CA GLY A 115 16.41 11.35 7.53
C GLY A 115 16.12 10.16 6.61
N VAL A 116 17.13 9.69 5.86
CA VAL A 116 17.02 8.60 4.87
C VAL A 116 17.97 7.47 5.25
N ALA A 117 17.48 6.22 5.23
CA ALA A 117 18.27 5.02 5.50
C ALA A 117 18.35 4.12 4.24
N ALA A 118 19.11 4.56 3.24
CA ALA A 118 19.16 3.96 1.89
C ALA A 118 19.65 2.48 1.85
N ASP A 119 20.34 2.02 2.89
CA ASP A 119 20.75 0.63 3.06
C ASP A 119 19.57 -0.32 3.32
N ILE A 120 18.52 0.18 3.97
CA ILE A 120 17.34 -0.61 4.40
C ILE A 120 16.00 -0.08 3.89
N GLU A 121 15.97 1.00 3.12
CA GLU A 121 14.74 1.59 2.56
C GLU A 121 14.74 1.54 1.04
N PHE A 122 13.55 1.51 0.45
CA PHE A 122 13.35 1.83 -0.95
C PHE A 122 13.43 3.35 -1.12
N VAL A 123 14.48 3.83 -1.77
CA VAL A 123 14.65 5.25 -2.07
C VAL A 123 14.43 5.42 -3.57
N ALA A 124 13.34 6.10 -3.93
CA ALA A 124 13.01 6.42 -5.32
C ALA A 124 13.34 7.90 -5.56
N LEU A 125 14.59 8.21 -5.89
CA LEU A 125 14.96 9.57 -6.32
C LEU A 125 14.59 9.82 -7.79
N ASP A 126 14.48 8.75 -8.60
CA ASP A 126 14.54 8.87 -10.07
C ASP A 126 13.42 8.10 -10.81
N GLN A 127 12.39 7.60 -10.13
CA GLN A 127 11.29 6.86 -10.78
C GLN A 127 10.02 7.71 -10.86
N GLU A 128 9.51 7.91 -12.08
CA GLU A 128 8.14 8.41 -12.28
C GLU A 128 7.14 7.29 -11.94
N PRO A 129 6.29 7.44 -10.90
CA PRO A 129 5.39 6.37 -10.44
C PRO A 129 4.41 5.87 -11.50
N THR A 130 4.13 6.71 -12.50
CA THR A 130 3.17 6.45 -13.57
C THR A 130 3.81 6.05 -14.89
N ALA A 131 5.15 6.01 -14.99
CA ALA A 131 5.83 5.73 -16.26
C ALA A 131 5.54 4.33 -16.84
N GLY A 132 5.06 3.39 -16.01
CA GLY A 132 4.64 2.05 -16.43
C GLY A 132 3.12 1.88 -16.65
N ILE A 133 2.32 2.95 -16.52
CA ILE A 133 0.87 2.89 -16.74
C ILE A 133 0.60 3.14 -18.23
N GLU A 134 0.51 2.06 -19.00
CA GLU A 134 0.25 2.13 -20.45
C GLU A 134 -1.24 2.34 -20.76
N ASP A 135 -2.13 1.73 -19.96
CA ASP A 135 -3.58 1.87 -20.09
C ASP A 135 -4.19 2.37 -18.78
N ALA A 136 -4.87 3.52 -18.83
CA ALA A 136 -5.73 3.96 -17.74
C ALA A 136 -6.95 3.02 -17.69
N VAL A 137 -6.88 2.00 -16.83
CA VAL A 137 -7.79 0.86 -16.80
C VAL A 137 -9.26 1.24 -16.54
N ASP A 138 -9.54 2.48 -16.12
CA ASP A 138 -10.89 2.95 -15.78
C ASP A 138 -11.15 4.39 -16.27
N LEU A 139 -10.76 4.71 -17.51
CA LEU A 139 -11.02 6.01 -18.14
C LEU A 139 -12.04 5.90 -19.29
N HIS A 140 -13.20 6.52 -19.12
CA HIS A 140 -14.13 6.75 -20.22
C HIS A 140 -13.85 8.09 -20.92
N ARG A 141 -13.66 8.06 -22.25
CA ARG A 141 -13.47 9.26 -23.08
C ARG A 141 -14.77 9.57 -23.82
N TYR A 142 -15.25 10.81 -23.69
CA TYR A 142 -16.46 11.27 -24.35
C TYR A 142 -16.11 12.36 -25.37
N SER A 143 -16.55 12.18 -26.62
CA SER A 143 -16.43 13.22 -27.64
C SER A 143 -17.46 14.32 -27.38
N ALA A 144 -17.03 15.59 -27.50
CA ALA A 144 -17.88 16.77 -27.40
C ALA A 144 -18.46 17.23 -28.76
N ALA A 145 -18.33 16.42 -29.81
CA ALA A 145 -18.79 16.75 -31.17
C ALA A 145 -20.30 17.08 -31.24
N ASP A 146 -21.12 16.41 -30.42
CA ASP A 146 -22.58 16.58 -30.40
C ASP A 146 -23.06 17.62 -29.37
N GLY A 147 -22.15 18.43 -28.81
CA GLY A 147 -22.44 19.43 -27.78
C GLY A 147 -22.31 18.91 -26.35
N LEU A 148 -22.13 19.84 -25.40
CA LEU A 148 -21.84 19.51 -23.99
C LEU A 148 -23.05 18.93 -23.25
N ASP A 149 -24.27 19.34 -23.58
CA ASP A 149 -25.47 18.83 -22.91
C ASP A 149 -25.62 17.31 -23.11
N ALA A 150 -25.46 16.85 -24.35
CA ALA A 150 -25.49 15.43 -24.69
C ALA A 150 -24.33 14.63 -24.05
N VAL A 151 -23.18 15.27 -23.82
CA VAL A 151 -22.07 14.65 -23.07
C VAL A 151 -22.44 14.51 -21.60
N CYS A 152 -22.99 15.55 -20.98
CA CYS A 152 -23.41 15.54 -19.58
C CYS A 152 -24.48 14.46 -19.33
N GLU A 153 -25.46 14.30 -20.23
CA GLU A 153 -26.47 13.24 -20.14
C GLU A 153 -25.89 11.82 -20.20
N ARG A 154 -24.75 11.63 -20.87
CA ARG A 154 -24.07 10.32 -20.91
C ARG A 154 -23.19 10.05 -19.68
N ILE A 155 -22.81 11.09 -18.94
CA ILE A 155 -21.95 10.99 -17.76
C ILE A 155 -22.77 10.79 -16.48
N LEU A 156 -23.92 11.47 -16.37
CA LEU A 156 -24.79 11.49 -15.19
C LEU A 156 -25.76 10.32 -15.15
#